data_AF-A0A7J6U4G9-F1
#
_entry.id   AF-A0A7J6U4G9-F1
#
_cell.length_a   1.000
_cell.length_b   1.000
_cell.length_c   1.000
_cell.angle_alpha   90.00
_cell.angle_beta   90.00
_cell.angle_gamma   90.00
#
_symmetry.space_group_name_H-M   'P 1'
#
loop_
_entity.id
_entity.type
_entity.pdbx_description
1 polymer ?
#
loop_
_entity_poly.entity_id
_entity_poly.type
_entity_poly.pdbx_seq_one_letter_code
_entity_poly.pdbx_strand_id
1 'polypeptide(L)'
;SQGEPSSNYPNCQEMLHRLVRGHVKAIPKDEREVWMWKLMQLDARDYVHLLLIWRFNSFGHHTVADGLIMYDKISMLSHSCEATCCWHYGPNDSFVLRARVPIEP
;
A
#
# COMPACT_ATOMS: atom_id res chain seq x y z
N SER A 1 -38.32 -4.68 -20.86
CA SER A 1 -37.67 -4.27 -19.61
C SER A 1 -36.35 -5.02 -19.49
N GLN A 2 -35.26 -4.43 -19.98
CA GLN A 2 -33.92 -4.98 -19.73
C GLN A 2 -33.42 -4.33 -18.43
N GLY A 3 -33.19 -5.16 -17.42
CA GLY A 3 -32.71 -4.71 -16.12
C GLY A 3 -31.27 -4.21 -16.24
N GLU A 4 -31.04 -2.99 -15.75
CA GLU A 4 -29.70 -2.44 -15.58
C GLU A 4 -28.90 -3.34 -14.62
N PRO A 5 -27.66 -3.73 -14.97
CA PRO A 5 -26.78 -4.37 -14.00
C PRO A 5 -26.43 -3.33 -12.93
N SER A 6 -26.81 -3.63 -11.69
CA SER A 6 -26.54 -2.81 -10.53
C SER A 6 -25.04 -2.45 -10.48
N SER A 7 -24.77 -1.15 -10.43
CA SER A 7 -23.46 -0.54 -10.24
C SER A 7 -22.89 -0.98 -8.89
N ASN A 8 -22.21 -2.13 -8.88
CA ASN A 8 -21.46 -2.63 -7.73
C ASN A 8 -19.96 -2.63 -8.00
N TYR A 9 -19.51 -1.70 -8.85
CA TYR A 9 -18.09 -1.42 -9.02
C TYR A 9 -17.65 -0.51 -7.86
N PRO A 10 -16.65 -0.92 -7.06
CA PRO A 10 -16.11 -0.06 -6.02
C PRO A 10 -15.64 1.24 -6.68
N ASN A 11 -16.07 2.37 -6.14
CA ASN A 11 -15.62 3.68 -6.62
C ASN A 11 -14.07 3.77 -6.55
N CYS A 12 -13.47 4.64 -7.36
CA CYS A 12 -12.01 4.75 -7.45
C CYS A 12 -11.33 4.98 -6.08
N GLN A 13 -12.06 5.57 -5.13
CA GLN A 13 -11.64 5.79 -3.75
C GLN A 13 -11.49 4.47 -2.97
N GLU A 14 -12.41 3.53 -3.14
CA GLU A 14 -12.36 2.20 -2.54
C GLU A 14 -11.32 1.29 -3.20
N MET A 15 -11.06 1.48 -4.50
CA MET A 15 -9.98 0.78 -5.21
C MET A 15 -8.59 1.23 -4.76
N LEU A 16 -8.39 2.55 -4.58
CA LEU A 16 -7.17 3.10 -3.99
C LEU A 16 -7.00 2.62 -2.54
N HIS A 17 -8.08 2.55 -1.78
CA HIS A 17 -8.06 2.04 -0.41
C HIS A 17 -7.68 0.55 -0.33
N ARG A 18 -8.04 -0.26 -1.34
CA ARG A 18 -7.60 -1.68 -1.44
C ARG A 18 -6.16 -1.83 -1.92
N LEU A 19 -5.66 -0.91 -2.75
CA LEU A 19 -4.26 -0.82 -3.15
C LEU A 19 -3.34 -0.35 -2.00
N VAL A 20 -3.86 0.56 -1.15
CA VAL A 20 -3.13 1.17 -0.03
C VAL A 20 -3.18 0.32 1.26
N ARG A 21 -4.23 -0.48 1.48
CA ARG A 21 -4.39 -1.35 2.68
C ARG A 21 -3.62 -2.68 2.64
N GLY A 22 -2.49 -2.73 1.94
CA GLY A 22 -1.40 -3.64 2.32
C GLY A 22 -1.71 -5.14 2.27
N HIS A 23 -2.27 -5.63 1.17
CA HIS A 23 -2.23 -7.06 0.85
C HIS A 23 -1.59 -7.30 -0.52
N VAL A 24 -0.40 -6.76 -0.74
CA VAL A 24 0.53 -7.40 -1.70
C VAL A 24 1.24 -8.52 -0.95
N LYS A 25 0.47 -9.54 -0.53
CA LYS A 25 1.03 -10.89 -0.58
C LYS A 25 1.36 -11.11 -2.05
N ALA A 26 2.52 -11.68 -2.36
CA ALA A 26 2.95 -11.97 -3.72
C ALA A 26 1.74 -12.30 -4.61
N ILE A 27 1.48 -11.46 -5.62
CA ILE A 27 0.30 -11.63 -6.49
C ILE A 27 0.36 -13.06 -7.02
N PRO A 28 -0.66 -13.91 -6.73
CA PRO A 28 -0.71 -15.28 -7.23
C PRO A 28 -0.49 -15.26 -8.75
N LYS A 29 0.28 -16.22 -9.28
CA LYS A 29 0.73 -16.20 -10.67
C LYS A 29 -0.44 -16.12 -11.66
N ASP A 30 -1.60 -16.65 -11.27
CA ASP A 30 -2.91 -16.68 -11.93
C ASP A 30 -3.69 -15.36 -11.89
N GLU A 31 -3.39 -14.44 -10.97
CA GLU A 31 -4.06 -13.13 -10.91
C GLU A 31 -3.27 -12.01 -11.59
N ARG A 32 -2.01 -12.25 -11.98
CA ARG A 32 -1.14 -11.23 -12.59
C ARG A 32 -1.74 -10.58 -13.83
N GLU A 33 -2.43 -11.35 -14.66
CA GLU A 33 -3.08 -10.82 -15.85
C GLU A 33 -4.22 -9.86 -15.50
N VAL A 34 -5.01 -10.16 -14.46
CA VAL A 34 -6.10 -9.30 -13.98
C VAL A 34 -5.55 -7.99 -13.44
N TRP A 35 -4.45 -8.03 -12.68
CA TRP A 35 -3.79 -6.84 -12.15
C TRP A 35 -3.14 -5.99 -13.24
N MET A 36 -2.50 -6.63 -14.23
CA MET A 36 -1.93 -5.94 -15.39
C MET A 36 -3.04 -5.24 -16.18
N TRP A 37 -4.15 -5.93 -16.45
CA TRP A 37 -5.31 -5.34 -17.14
C TRP A 37 -5.90 -4.16 -16.39
N LYS A 38 -5.98 -4.21 -15.05
CA LYS A 38 -6.44 -3.08 -14.24
C LYS A 38 -5.47 -1.90 -14.25
N LEU A 39 -4.16 -2.16 -14.20
CA LEU A 39 -3.14 -1.12 -14.33
C LEU A 39 -3.18 -0.46 -15.72
N MET A 40 -3.42 -1.23 -16.78
CA MET A 40 -3.58 -0.70 -18.15
C MET A 40 -4.86 0.12 -18.34
N GLN A 41 -5.84 0.02 -17.43
CA GLN A 41 -7.04 0.85 -17.42
C GLN A 41 -6.87 2.16 -16.64
N LEU A 42 -5.76 2.35 -15.92
CA LEU A 42 -5.46 3.63 -15.29
C LEU A 42 -5.11 4.65 -16.36
N ASP A 43 -5.60 5.87 -16.18
CA ASP A 43 -5.07 6.97 -16.96
C ASP A 43 -3.59 7.24 -16.60
N ALA A 44 -2.88 7.93 -17.48
CA ALA A 44 -1.46 8.20 -17.29
C ALA A 44 -1.18 8.99 -16.00
N ARG A 45 -2.11 9.84 -15.56
CA ARG A 45 -1.95 10.67 -14.37
C ARG A 45 -2.05 9.82 -13.10
N ASP A 46 -3.05 8.96 -13.03
CA ASP A 46 -3.27 8.05 -11.90
C ASP A 46 -2.14 7.02 -11.79
N TYR A 47 -1.63 6.54 -12.93
CA TYR A 47 -0.45 5.67 -12.93
C TYR A 47 0.78 6.38 -12.36
N VAL A 48 1.06 7.60 -12.81
CA VAL A 48 2.18 8.41 -12.28
C VAL A 48 1.98 8.71 -10.80
N HIS A 49 0.78 9.10 -10.37
CA HIS A 49 0.50 9.31 -8.96
C HIS A 49 0.75 8.06 -8.12
N LEU A 50 0.31 6.88 -8.60
CA LEU A 50 0.53 5.63 -7.90
C LEU A 50 2.03 5.31 -7.79
N LEU A 51 2.81 5.50 -8.86
CA LEU A 51 4.26 5.33 -8.82
C LEU A 51 4.91 6.25 -7.77
N LEU A 52 4.49 7.51 -7.69
CA LEU A 52 5.02 8.46 -6.70
C LEU A 52 4.61 8.08 -5.27
N ILE A 53 3.38 7.60 -5.06
CA ILE A 53 2.90 7.10 -3.77
C ILE A 53 3.83 5.97 -3.28
N TRP A 54 4.08 4.96 -4.12
CA TRP A 54 5.01 3.88 -3.77
C TRP A 54 6.44 4.39 -3.57
N ARG A 55 6.94 5.27 -4.45
CA ARG A 55 8.32 5.77 -4.40
C ARG A 55 8.65 6.51 -3.10
N PHE A 56 7.67 7.20 -2.51
CA PHE A 56 7.87 8.08 -1.36
C PHE A 56 7.25 7.57 -0.05
N ASN A 57 6.40 6.53 -0.07
CA ASN A 57 5.73 6.02 1.14
C ASN A 57 6.00 4.53 1.42
N SER A 58 6.72 3.83 0.53
CA SER A 58 7.04 2.41 0.74
C SER A 58 8.30 2.17 1.57
N PHE A 59 8.39 0.95 2.10
CA PHE A 59 9.51 0.40 2.86
C PHE A 59 10.05 -0.82 2.11
N GLY A 60 11.37 -1.03 2.13
CA GLY A 60 12.01 -2.16 1.46
C GLY A 60 11.72 -3.49 2.18
N HIS A 61 11.33 -4.53 1.44
CA HIS A 61 11.02 -5.83 1.99
C HIS A 61 12.24 -6.46 2.70
N HIS A 62 12.01 -7.14 3.82
CA HIS A 62 13.09 -7.63 4.69
C HIS A 62 13.92 -8.78 4.11
N THR A 63 13.35 -9.63 3.25
CA THR A 63 14.06 -10.74 2.57
C THR A 63 14.17 -10.64 1.05
N VAL A 64 13.46 -9.71 0.41
CA VAL A 64 13.36 -9.64 -1.06
C VAL A 64 14.01 -8.33 -1.49
N ALA A 65 15.15 -8.42 -2.18
CA ALA A 65 15.99 -7.26 -2.50
C ALA A 65 15.23 -6.14 -3.24
N ASP A 66 14.34 -6.52 -4.17
CA ASP A 66 13.53 -5.59 -4.97
C ASP A 66 12.07 -5.50 -4.48
N GLY A 67 11.79 -5.99 -3.27
CA GLY A 67 10.44 -5.98 -2.69
C GLY A 67 10.14 -4.65 -2.01
N LEU A 68 8.91 -4.16 -2.16
CA LEU A 68 8.41 -2.96 -1.48
C LEU A 68 7.11 -3.28 -0.75
N ILE A 69 6.90 -2.64 0.40
CA ILE A 69 5.69 -2.77 1.22
C ILE A 69 5.21 -1.37 1.61
N MET A 70 3.90 -1.15 1.57
CA MET A 70 3.29 0.11 1.99
C MET A 70 2.27 -0.15 3.10
N TYR A 71 2.27 0.73 4.10
CA TYR A 71 1.39 0.66 5.24
C TYR A 71 0.64 1.98 5.40
N ASP A 72 -0.69 1.90 5.46
CA ASP A 72 -1.59 3.05 5.58
C ASP A 72 -1.23 3.97 6.75
N LYS A 73 -1.34 3.47 7.99
CA LYS A 73 -1.10 4.29 9.20
C LYS A 73 0.35 4.77 9.36
N ILE A 74 1.32 3.99 8.88
CA ILE A 74 2.74 4.34 9.04
C ILE A 74 3.12 5.49 8.12
N SER A 75 2.47 5.60 6.96
CA SER A 75 2.67 6.71 6.02
C SER A 75 2.23 8.07 6.59
N MET A 76 1.53 8.08 7.73
CA MET A 76 1.14 9.30 8.43
C MET A 76 2.18 9.79 9.45
N LEU A 77 3.25 9.03 9.69
CA LEU A 77 4.33 9.43 10.61
C LEU A 77 5.33 10.34 9.89
N SER A 78 5.68 11.47 10.51
CA SER A 78 6.69 12.38 9.98
C SER A 78 8.11 11.85 10.24
N HIS A 79 9.04 12.25 9.36
CA HIS A 79 10.46 12.00 9.55
C HIS A 79 11.05 12.92 10.62
N SER A 80 11.95 12.37 11.43
CA SER A 80 12.88 13.11 12.28
C SER A 80 14.20 12.33 12.40
N CYS A 81 15.34 13.02 12.34
CA CYS A 81 16.64 12.42 12.64
C CYS A 81 16.72 11.92 14.10
N GLU A 82 15.98 12.58 14.99
CA GLU A 82 15.79 12.19 16.39
C GLU A 82 14.39 11.58 16.58
N ALA A 83 14.13 10.49 15.85
CA ALA A 83 12.83 9.81 15.91
C ALA A 83 12.50 9.34 17.34
N THR A 84 11.27 9.66 17.79
CA THR A 84 10.71 9.23 19.09
C THR A 84 10.23 7.79 19.10
N CYS A 85 10.07 7.18 17.92
CA CYS A 85 9.70 5.79 17.73
C CYS A 85 10.79 5.04 16.95
N CYS A 86 10.87 3.73 17.15
CA CYS A 86 11.65 2.80 16.37
C CYS A 86 10.74 1.71 15.78
N TRP A 87 11.23 0.98 14.78
CA TRP A 87 10.45 -0.05 14.12
C TRP A 87 11.30 -1.24 13.68
N HIS A 88 10.64 -2.36 13.47
CA HIS A 88 11.19 -3.56 12.84
C HIS A 88 10.07 -4.38 12.18
N TYR A 89 10.46 -5.29 11.29
CA TYR A 89 9.53 -6.28 10.73
C TYR A 89 9.19 -7.34 11.77
N GLY A 90 7.90 -7.57 11.96
CA GLY A 90 7.35 -8.73 12.66
C GLY A 90 7.02 -9.87 11.67
N PRO A 91 6.36 -10.94 12.16
CA PRO A 91 5.91 -12.04 11.30
C PRO A 91 4.98 -11.55 10.19
N ASN A 92 5.04 -12.19 9.02
CA ASN A 92 4.20 -11.91 7.86
C ASN A 92 4.20 -10.44 7.44
N ASP A 93 5.38 -9.82 7.42
CA ASP A 93 5.58 -8.41 7.03
C ASP A 93 4.79 -7.41 7.88
N SER A 94 4.44 -7.76 9.12
CA SER A 94 3.82 -6.81 10.04
C SER A 94 4.81 -5.71 10.42
N PHE A 95 4.32 -4.47 10.46
CA PHE A 95 5.11 -3.32 10.89
C PHE A 95 4.98 -3.14 12.40
N VAL A 96 6.04 -3.41 13.16
CA VAL A 96 6.04 -3.26 14.62
C VAL A 96 6.65 -1.91 14.98
N LEU A 97 5.79 -0.94 15.34
CA LEU A 97 6.20 0.37 15.83
C LEU A 97 6.29 0.36 17.36
N ARG A 98 7.39 0.88 17.91
CA ARG A 98 7.60 0.99 19.37
C ARG A 98 8.09 2.38 19.73
N ALA A 99 7.70 2.87 20.90
CA ALA A 99 8.27 4.08 21.46
C ALA A 99 9.76 3.85 21.80
N ARG A 100 10.63 4.76 21.35
CA ARG A 100 12.07 4.79 21.69
C ARG A 100 12.33 5.63 22.94
N VAL A 101 11.43 6.56 23.23
CA VAL A 101 11.42 7.45 24.40
C VAL A 101 10.00 7.48 24.99
N PRO A 102 9.81 7.92 26.25
CA PRO A 102 8.47 8.20 26.78
C PRO A 102 7.73 9.22 25.91
N ILE A 103 6.45 8.97 25.65
CA ILE A 103 5.57 9.84 24.84
C ILE A 103 4.36 10.16 25.71
N GLU A 104 4.10 11.45 25.91
CA GLU A 104 2.90 11.93 26.59
C GLU A 104 1.67 11.87 25.66
N PRO A 105 0.46 11.66 26.19
CA PRO A 105 -0.78 11.64 25.41
C PRO A 105 -1.11 12.95 24.70
#